data_AF-A0ABD0MZX5-F1
#
_entry.id   AF-A0ABD0MZX5-F1
#
_cell.length_a   1.000
_cell.length_b   1.000
_cell.length_c   1.000
_cell.angle_alpha   90.00
_cell.angle_beta   90.00
_cell.angle_gamma   90.00
#
_symmetry.space_group_name_H-M   'P 1'
#
loop_
_entity.id
_entity.type
_entity.pdbx_description
1 polymer ?
#
loop_
_entity_poly.entity_id
_entity_poly.type
_entity_poly.pdbx_seq_one_letter_code
_entity_poly.pdbx_strand_id
1 'polypeptide(L)' 'VKQLKGIPLLVQLFTNGNQEVQRYATGATRNLIYENMENKVALIEAGGIPKLIEALKEEDDELRKNIT' A
#
# COMPACT_ATOMS: atom_id res chain seq x y z
N VAL A 1 0.83 -7.72 14.00
CA VAL A 1 1.34 -7.15 12.71
C VAL A 1 2.20 -5.89 12.91
N LYS A 2 1.77 -4.91 13.73
CA LYS A 2 2.59 -3.71 14.07
C LYS A 2 3.96 -4.05 14.70
N GLN A 3 4.03 -5.12 15.49
CA GLN A 3 5.29 -5.63 16.09
C GLN A 3 6.36 -6.04 15.07
N LEU A 4 6.01 -6.29 13.80
CA LEU A 4 6.95 -6.75 12.77
C LEU A 4 7.29 -5.69 11.72
N LYS A 5 6.85 -4.43 11.88
CA LYS A 5 7.08 -3.35 10.90
C LYS A 5 6.65 -3.73 9.46
N GLY A 6 5.52 -4.44 9.33
CA GLY A 6 5.06 -4.94 8.03
C GLY A 6 4.61 -3.85 7.05
N ILE A 7 4.01 -2.75 7.53
CA ILE A 7 3.51 -1.66 6.68
C ILE A 7 4.64 -0.99 5.88
N PRO A 8 5.77 -0.57 6.49
CA PRO A 8 6.91 -0.06 5.74
C PRO A 8 7.41 -1.00 4.63
N LEU A 9 7.39 -2.31 4.84
CA LEU A 9 7.79 -3.29 3.83
C LEU A 9 6.77 -3.37 2.68
N LEU A 10 5.47 -3.36 2.99
CA LEU A 10 4.42 -3.34 1.98
C LEU A 10 4.48 -2.06 1.13
N VAL A 11 4.78 -0.92 1.74
CA VAL A 11 4.94 0.36 1.01
C VAL A 11 6.05 0.29 -0.03
N GLN A 12 7.17 -0.41 0.25
CA GLN A 12 8.23 -0.59 -0.75
C GLN A 12 7.77 -1.34 -2.00
N LEU A 13 6.72 -2.17 -1.87
CA LEU A 13 6.18 -2.99 -2.95
C LEU A 13 5.11 -2.29 -3.80
N PHE A 14 4.66 -1.09 -3.42
CA PHE A 14 3.65 -0.33 -4.18
C PHE A 14 4.10 0.13 -5.56
N THR A 15 5.40 0.07 -5.85
CA THR A 15 6.00 0.47 -7.13
C THR A 15 6.91 -0.64 -7.63
N ASN A 16 6.59 -1.90 -7.30
CA ASN A 16 7.32 -3.06 -7.79
C ASN A 16 7.05 -3.25 -9.30
N GLY A 17 8.05 -3.65 -10.08
CA GLY A 17 7.88 -3.92 -11.51
C GLY A 17 6.97 -5.12 -11.82
N ASN A 18 6.66 -5.96 -10.83
CA ASN A 18 5.66 -7.01 -10.96
C ASN A 18 4.28 -6.50 -10.49
N GLN A 19 3.34 -6.46 -11.44
CA GLN A 19 1.99 -5.94 -11.25
C GLN A 19 1.17 -6.75 -10.23
N GLU A 20 1.34 -8.08 -10.16
CA GLU A 20 0.68 -8.89 -9.13
C GLU A 20 1.17 -8.54 -7.73
N VAL A 21 2.49 -8.37 -7.57
CA VAL A 21 3.09 -7.95 -6.29
C VAL A 21 2.52 -6.60 -5.86
N GLN A 22 2.38 -5.66 -6.79
CA GLN A 22 1.81 -4.35 -6.54
C GLN A 22 0.34 -4.42 -6.07
N ARG A 23 -0.49 -5.20 -6.77
CA ARG A 23 -1.90 -5.45 -6.41
C ARG A 23 -2.03 -6.06 -5.03
N TYR A 24 -1.26 -7.12 -4.75
CA TYR A 24 -1.33 -7.78 -3.44
C TYR A 24 -0.83 -6.89 -2.31
N ALA A 25 0.25 -6.12 -2.52
CA ALA A 25 0.77 -5.22 -1.51
C ALA A 25 -0.21 -4.08 -1.17
N THR A 26 -0.79 -3.45 -2.19
CA THR A 26 -1.79 -2.38 -2.01
C THR A 26 -3.07 -2.91 -1.37
N GLY A 27 -3.60 -4.05 -1.84
CA GLY A 27 -4.78 -4.69 -1.24
C GLY A 27 -4.55 -5.13 0.22
N ALA A 28 -3.41 -5.75 0.52
CA ALA A 28 -3.05 -6.10 1.89
C ALA A 28 -2.97 -4.86 2.79
N THR A 29 -2.37 -3.77 2.30
CA THR A 29 -2.26 -2.54 3.08
C THR A 29 -3.62 -1.89 3.32
N ARG A 30 -4.51 -1.88 2.31
CA ARG A 30 -5.89 -1.40 2.44
C ARG A 30 -6.61 -2.11 3.58
N ASN A 31 -6.48 -3.44 3.64
CA ASN A 31 -7.08 -4.25 4.70
C ASN A 31 -6.47 -3.95 6.06
N LEU A 32 -5.15 -3.74 6.15
CA LEU A 32 -4.47 -3.43 7.40
C LEU A 32 -4.84 -2.06 7.98
N ILE A 33 -5.09 -1.06 7.13
CA ILE A 33 -5.41 0.30 7.59
C ILE A 33 -6.91 0.51 7.83
N TYR A 34 -7.79 -0.38 7.36
CA TYR A 34 -9.24 -0.28 7.57
C TYR A 34 -9.57 -0.21 9.07
N GLU A 35 -10.31 0.82 9.48
CA GLU A 35 -10.67 1.11 10.89
C GLU A 35 -9.49 1.13 11.89
N ASN A 36 -8.24 1.24 11.42
CA ASN A 36 -7.05 1.20 12.28
C ASN A 36 -6.21 2.47 12.14
N MET A 37 -6.36 3.39 13.10
CA MET A 37 -5.66 4.69 13.07
C MET A 37 -4.14 4.55 13.18
N GLU A 38 -3.65 3.61 14.00
CA GLU A 38 -2.21 3.40 14.15
C GLU A 38 -1.54 2.93 12.86
N ASN A 39 -2.21 2.03 12.12
CA ASN A 39 -1.72 1.54 10.85
C ASN A 39 -1.81 2.63 9.76
N LYS A 40 -2.81 3.52 9.81
CA LYS A 40 -2.86 4.72 8.96
C LYS A 40 -1.67 5.64 9.22
N VAL A 41 -1.35 5.90 10.48
CA VAL A 41 -0.15 6.70 10.86
C VAL A 41 1.12 6.02 10.35
N ALA A 42 1.30 4.73 10.58
CA ALA A 42 2.46 3.98 10.10
C ALA A 42 2.60 4.02 8.56
N LEU A 43 1.49 4.02 7.82
CA LEU A 43 1.49 4.17 6.36
C LEU A 43 2.00 5.55 5.95
N ILE A 44 1.53 6.61 6.61
CA ILE A 44 1.93 7.99 6.34
C ILE A 44 3.41 8.17 6.65
N GLU A 45 3.86 7.73 7.82
CA GLU A 45 5.27 7.81 8.25
C GLU A 45 6.21 7.01 7.33
N ALA A 46 5.73 5.91 6.75
CA ALA A 46 6.47 5.13 5.77
C ALA A 46 6.52 5.75 4.36
N GLY A 47 5.89 6.91 4.14
CA GLY A 47 5.82 7.53 2.81
C GLY A 47 4.87 6.80 1.86
N GLY A 48 3.85 6.13 2.39
CA GLY A 48 2.89 5.37 1.59
C GLY A 48 2.07 6.23 0.63
N ILE A 49 1.66 7.44 1.04
CA ILE A 49 0.79 8.31 0.23
C ILE A 49 1.43 8.71 -1.11
N PRO A 50 2.67 9.25 -1.18
CA PRO A 50 3.32 9.52 -2.46
C PRO A 50 3.44 8.29 -3.37
N LYS A 51 3.77 7.12 -2.78
CA LYS A 51 3.91 5.86 -3.54
C LYS A 51 2.57 5.33 -4.07
N LEU A 52 1.48 5.52 -3.34
CA LEU A 52 0.14 5.21 -3.83
C LEU A 52 -0.26 6.11 -5.01
N ILE A 53 0.07 7.41 -4.95
CA ILE A 53 -0.16 8.34 -6.08
C ILE A 53 0.68 7.92 -7.30
N GLU A 54 1.91 7.48 -7.10
CA GLU A 54 2.76 6.93 -8.17
C GLU A 54 2.15 5.68 -8.79
N ALA A 55 1.68 4.73 -7.95
CA ALA A 55 1.04 3.50 -8.39
C ALA A 55 -0.23 3.74 -9.24
N LEU A 56 -0.99 4.82 -8.97
CA LEU A 56 -2.17 5.18 -9.77
C LEU A 56 -1.88 5.58 -11.22
N LYS A 57 -0.60 5.83 -11.57
CA LYS A 57 -0.18 6.11 -12.95
C LYS A 57 -0.22 4.87 -13.84
N GLU A 58 -0.16 3.68 -13.25
CA GLU A 58 -0.28 2.42 -13.98
C GLU A 58 -1.70 2.26 -14.54
N GLU A 59 -1.81 1.71 -15.75
CA GLU A 59 -3.08 1.32 -16.36
C GLU A 59 -3.55 -0.04 -15.82
N ASP A 60 -3.96 -0.03 -14.55
CA ASP A 60 -4.41 -1.23 -13.84
C ASP A 60 -5.65 -0.93 -12.98
N ASP A 61 -6.79 -1.51 -13.37
CA ASP A 61 -8.07 -1.29 -12.70
C ASP A 61 -8.15 -1.94 -11.30
N GLU A 62 -7.56 -3.13 -11.12
CA GLU A 62 -7.56 -3.81 -9.82
C GLU A 62 -6.67 -3.08 -8.82
N LEU A 63 -5.52 -2.59 -9.27
CA LEU A 63 -4.65 -1.73 -8.49
C LEU A 63 -5.37 -0.44 -8.09
N ARG A 64 -6.02 0.26 -9.04
CA ARG A 64 -6.77 1.49 -8.74
C ARG A 64 -7.84 1.26 -7.68
N LYS A 65 -8.61 0.18 -7.80
CA LYS A 65 -9.65 -0.22 -6.84
C LYS A 65 -9.11 -0.47 -5.43
N ASN A 66 -7.87 -0.92 -5.29
CA ASN A 66 -7.24 -1.07 -3.97
C ASN A 66 -6.88 0.27 -3.32
N ILE A 67 -6.66 1.31 -4.13
CA ILE A 67 -6.16 2.61 -3.69
C ILE A 67 -7.29 3.63 -3.48
N THR A 68 -8.33 3.61 -4.32
CA THR A 68 -9.49 4.52 -4.29
C THR A 68 -10.66 3.95 -3.51
#